data_AF-Q2I6X7-F1
#
_entry.id   AF-Q2I6X7-F1
#
_cell.length_a   1.000
_cell.length_b   1.000
_cell.length_c   1.000
_cell.angle_alpha   90.00
_cell.angle_beta   90.00
_cell.angle_gamma   90.00
#
_symmetry.space_group_name_H-M   'P 1'
#
loop_
_entity.id
_entity.type
_entity.pdbx_description
1 polymer ?
#
loop_
_entity_poly.entity_id
_entity_poly.type
_entity_poly.pdbx_seq_one_letter_code
_entity_poly.pdbx_strand_id
1 'polypeptide(L)'
;DLLRCRVLTSGIFETKFQVDKVNFHMFDVGGQRDERRKWIQCFNDVTAIIFVVASSSYNMVIREDNQTNRLQEALNLFKSIWNN
;
A
#
# COMPACT_ATOMS: atom_id res chain seq x y z
N ASP A 1 -1.98 -6.86 -20.88
CA ASP A 1 -2.09 -5.38 -20.82
C ASP A 1 -2.72 -4.86 -19.55
N LEU A 2 -3.90 -5.35 -19.16
CA LEU A 2 -4.61 -4.86 -17.96
C LEU A 2 -3.75 -4.84 -16.68
N LEU A 3 -3.08 -5.95 -16.33
CA LEU A 3 -2.22 -6.02 -15.13
C LEU A 3 -0.95 -5.15 -15.20
N ARG A 4 -0.51 -4.76 -16.40
CA ARG A 4 0.68 -3.91 -16.60
C ARG A 4 0.34 -2.43 -16.67
N CYS A 5 -0.95 -2.09 -16.83
CA CYS A 5 -1.39 -0.71 -16.81
C CYS A 5 -1.20 -0.13 -15.42
N ARG A 6 -0.56 1.03 -15.32
CA ARG A 6 -0.38 1.73 -14.05
C ARG A 6 -1.44 2.82 -13.91
N VAL A 7 -2.52 2.49 -13.21
CA VAL A 7 -3.48 3.47 -12.70
C VAL A 7 -3.18 3.65 -11.22
N LEU A 8 -2.96 4.90 -10.79
CA LEU A 8 -2.67 5.18 -9.38
C LEU A 8 -3.95 5.06 -8.57
N THR A 9 -3.97 4.15 -7.59
CA THR A 9 -5.06 4.03 -6.63
C THR A 9 -5.18 5.31 -5.80
N SER A 10 -6.36 5.92 -5.82
CA SER A 10 -6.76 7.03 -4.94
C SER A 10 -7.94 6.58 -4.07
N GLY A 11 -7.82 6.68 -2.75
CA GLY A 11 -8.82 6.20 -1.80
C GLY A 11 -8.59 4.76 -1.34
N ILE A 12 -9.69 4.14 -0.88
CA ILE A 12 -9.76 2.79 -0.34
C ILE A 12 -10.70 1.98 -1.23
N PHE A 13 -10.25 0.83 -1.72
CA PHE A 13 -11.05 -0.08 -2.53
C PHE A 13 -11.20 -1.41 -1.80
N GLU A 14 -12.41 -1.96 -1.83
CA GLU A 14 -12.72 -3.20 -1.13
C GLU A 14 -12.95 -4.34 -2.13
N THR A 15 -12.49 -5.54 -1.80
CA THR A 15 -12.80 -6.75 -2.56
C THR A 15 -13.08 -7.89 -1.59
N LYS A 16 -14.21 -8.57 -1.79
CA LYS A 16 -14.62 -9.73 -1.00
C LYS A 16 -14.57 -10.98 -1.86
N PHE A 17 -13.92 -12.02 -1.37
CA PHE A 17 -13.81 -13.30 -2.08
C PHE A 17 -13.70 -14.46 -1.09
N GLN A 18 -13.90 -15.69 -1.58
CA GLN A 18 -13.83 -16.90 -0.79
C GLN A 18 -12.83 -17.89 -1.40
N VAL A 19 -11.98 -18.49 -0.56
CA VAL A 19 -11.04 -19.55 -0.93
C VAL A 19 -11.16 -20.66 0.10
N ASP A 20 -11.39 -21.90 -0.33
CA ASP A 20 -11.51 -23.07 0.57
C ASP A 20 -12.48 -22.86 1.75
N LYS A 21 -13.64 -22.23 1.47
CA LYS A 21 -14.69 -21.85 2.44
C LYS A 21 -14.27 -20.77 3.45
N VAL A 22 -13.07 -20.19 3.32
CA VAL A 22 -12.60 -19.05 4.10
C VAL A 22 -12.94 -17.76 3.36
N ASN A 23 -13.60 -16.84 4.04
CA ASN A 23 -13.96 -15.53 3.48
C ASN A 23 -12.84 -14.52 3.72
N PHE A 24 -12.47 -13.78 2.67
CA PHE A 24 -11.50 -12.71 2.72
C PHE A 24 -12.19 -11.39 2.35
N HIS A 25 -11.90 -10.36 3.12
CA HIS A 25 -12.27 -8.97 2.83
C HIS A 25 -10.99 -8.17 2.74
N MET A 26 -10.55 -7.92 1.50
CA MET A 26 -9.31 -7.22 1.20
C MET A 26 -9.57 -5.74 0.96
N PHE A 27 -8.69 -4.90 1.49
CA PHE A 27 -8.70 -3.45 1.30
C PHE A 27 -7.42 -3.05 0.55
N ASP A 28 -7.55 -2.49 -0.65
CA ASP A 28 -6.47 -1.83 -1.39
C ASP A 28 -6.48 -0.33 -1.05
N VAL A 29 -5.34 0.17 -0.58
CA VAL A 29 -5.20 1.55 -0.11
C VAL A 29 -4.11 2.28 -0.86
N GLY A 30 -4.38 3.53 -1.23
CA GLY A 30 -3.38 4.39 -1.85
C GLY A 30 -2.16 4.60 -0.95
N GLY A 31 -0.95 4.30 -1.47
CA GLY A 31 0.31 4.46 -0.73
C GLY A 31 1.02 5.81 -0.86
N GLN A 32 0.47 6.71 -1.67
CA GLN A 32 0.99 8.07 -1.84
C GLN A 32 0.85 8.87 -0.55
N ARG A 33 1.75 9.82 -0.29
CA ARG A 33 1.79 10.57 0.98
C ARG A 33 0.44 11.16 1.40
N ASP A 34 -0.31 11.73 0.46
CA ASP A 34 -1.61 12.36 0.73
C ASP A 34 -2.73 11.35 1.01
N GLU A 35 -2.58 10.11 0.55
CA GLU A 35 -3.55 9.03 0.75
C GLU A 35 -3.38 8.32 2.10
N ARG A 36 -2.17 8.36 2.68
CA ARG A 36 -1.83 7.65 3.93
C ARG A 36 -2.68 8.08 5.14
N ARG A 37 -3.19 9.31 5.15
CA ARG A 37 -4.09 9.79 6.23
C ARG A 37 -5.40 8.98 6.30
N LYS A 38 -5.81 8.35 5.19
CA LYS A 38 -7.03 7.54 5.11
C LYS A 38 -6.85 6.13 5.67
N TRP A 39 -5.61 5.66 5.84
CA TRP A 39 -5.32 4.29 6.28
C TRP A 39 -5.92 3.96 7.66
N ILE A 40 -6.06 4.96 8.53
CA ILE A 40 -6.71 4.76 9.83
C ILE A 40 -8.15 4.24 9.71
N GLN A 41 -8.84 4.52 8.59
CA GLN A 41 -10.21 4.09 8.34
C GLN A 41 -10.32 2.59 8.07
N CYS A 42 -9.24 1.94 7.61
CA CYS A 42 -9.21 0.51 7.31
C CYS A 42 -8.39 -0.31 8.31
N PHE A 43 -7.85 0.29 9.37
CA PHE A 43 -7.06 -0.40 10.40
C PHE A 43 -7.88 -0.96 11.56
N ASN A 44 -9.21 -0.89 11.50
CA ASN A 44 -10.06 -1.53 12.50
C ASN A 44 -10.31 -3.01 12.12
N ASP A 45 -10.10 -3.92 13.07
CA ASP A 45 -10.36 -5.37 12.93
C ASP A 45 -9.62 -6.07 11.77
N VAL A 46 -8.38 -5.65 11.51
CA VAL A 46 -7.54 -6.26 10.45
C VAL A 46 -6.88 -7.54 10.95
N THR A 47 -7.10 -8.65 10.25
CA THR A 47 -6.46 -9.94 10.57
C THR A 47 -4.96 -9.95 10.23
N ALA A 48 -4.56 -9.33 9.11
CA ALA A 48 -3.18 -9.30 8.65
C ALA A 48 -2.94 -8.10 7.72
N ILE A 49 -1.70 -7.60 7.70
CA ILE A 49 -1.25 -6.54 6.79
C ILE A 49 -0.32 -7.16 5.74
N ILE A 50 -0.61 -6.90 4.46
CA ILE A 50 0.28 -7.20 3.34
C ILE A 50 0.96 -5.89 2.91
N PHE A 51 2.21 -5.70 3.30
CA PHE A 51 2.99 -4.52 2.91
C PHE A 51 3.80 -4.81 1.64
N VAL A 52 3.55 -4.04 0.56
CA VAL A 52 4.16 -4.27 -0.75
C VAL A 52 5.26 -3.25 -1.03
N VAL A 53 6.43 -3.72 -1.49
CA VAL A 53 7.59 -2.88 -1.81
C VAL A 53 8.09 -3.15 -3.23
N ALA A 54 8.33 -2.08 -3.98
CA ALA A 54 9.01 -2.15 -5.28
C ALA A 54 10.53 -2.21 -5.07
N SER A 55 11.08 -3.41 -4.85
CA SER A 55 12.53 -3.63 -4.63
C SER A 55 13.42 -3.11 -5.77
N SER A 56 12.91 -3.11 -7.00
CA SER A 56 13.62 -2.59 -8.18
C SER A 56 13.78 -1.06 -8.19
N SER A 57 13.12 -0.33 -7.29
CA SER A 57 13.13 1.14 -7.28
C SER A 57 14.27 1.75 -6.45
N TYR A 58 15.35 1.00 -6.17
CA TYR A 58 16.45 1.42 -5.30
C TYR A 58 17.23 2.64 -5.82
N ASN A 59 17.20 2.91 -7.13
CA ASN A 59 17.85 4.05 -7.78
C ASN A 59 16.85 5.12 -8.25
N MET A 60 15.60 5.05 -7.81
CA MET A 60 14.53 5.96 -8.20
C MET A 60 14.14 6.88 -7.05
N VAL A 61 13.61 8.06 -7.39
CA VAL A 61 12.99 8.99 -6.45
C VAL A 61 11.45 8.89 -6.49
N ILE A 62 10.79 9.18 -5.37
CA ILE A 62 9.32 9.26 -5.29
C ILE A 62 8.83 10.42 -6.16
N ARG A 63 7.56 10.36 -6.59
CA ARG A 63 7.01 11.39 -7.49
C ARG A 63 6.64 12.66 -6.74
N GLU A 64 6.28 12.51 -5.47
CA GLU A 64 5.72 13.56 -4.62
C GLU A 64 6.69 14.71 -4.36
N ASP A 65 8.00 14.43 -4.26
CA ASP A 65 9.03 15.47 -4.06
C ASP A 65 10.19 15.41 -5.06
N ASN A 66 10.25 14.37 -5.91
CA ASN A 66 11.33 14.14 -6.87
C ASN A 66 12.74 14.18 -6.26
N GLN A 67 12.86 13.86 -4.96
CA GLN A 67 14.10 13.94 -4.20
C GLN A 67 14.31 12.72 -3.31
N THR A 68 13.27 12.25 -2.62
CA THR A 68 13.38 11.14 -1.68
C THR A 68 13.50 9.81 -2.41
N ASN A 69 14.48 8.99 -2.04
CA ASN A 69 14.65 7.65 -2.60
C ASN A 69 13.43 6.75 -2.32
N ARG A 70 12.93 6.02 -3.33
CA ARG A 70 11.72 5.20 -3.20
C ARG A 70 11.85 4.04 -2.23
N LEU A 71 12.98 3.33 -2.26
CA LEU A 71 13.19 2.19 -1.37
C LEU A 71 13.36 2.67 0.08
N GLN A 72 14.07 3.78 0.28
CA GLN A 72 14.20 4.40 1.60
C GLN A 72 12.83 4.85 2.16
N GLU A 73 12.00 5.49 1.34
CA GLU A 73 10.63 5.86 1.73
C GLU A 73 9.83 4.61 2.15
N ALA A 74 9.92 3.51 1.39
CA ALA A 74 9.23 2.27 1.71
C ALA A 74 9.71 1.65 3.03
N LEU A 75 11.02 1.65 3.31
CA LEU A 75 11.59 1.18 4.58
C LEU A 75 11.15 2.04 5.77
N ASN A 76 11.15 3.37 5.60
CA ASN A 76 10.67 4.30 6.62
C ASN A 76 9.18 4.08 6.93
N LEU A 77 8.37 3.88 5.89
CA LEU A 77 6.94 3.62 6.01
C LEU A 77 6.69 2.27 6.68
N PHE A 78 7.40 1.21 6.28
CA PHE A 78 7.33 -0.10 6.92
C PHE A 78 7.65 0.00 8.41
N LYS A 79 8.73 0.70 8.77
CA LYS A 79 9.10 0.94 10.17
C LYS A 79 8.00 1.67 10.94
N SER A 80 7.32 2.63 10.32
CA SER A 80 6.19 3.35 10.94
C SER A 80 4.97 2.46 11.17
N ILE A 81 4.69 1.51 10.28
CA ILE A 81 3.57 0.58 10.44
C ILE A 81 3.91 -0.49 11.48
N TRP A 82 5.15 -0.99 11.48
CA TRP A 82 5.57 -2.08 12.36
C TRP A 82 5.66 -1.69 13.84
N ASN A 83 5.99 -0.43 14.14
CA ASN A 83 6.20 0.05 15.51
C ASN A 83 4.99 0.82 16.08
N ASN A 84 3.88 0.92 15.34
CA ASN A 84 2.59 1.35 15.89
C ASN A 84 1.76 0.12 16.25
#